data_AF-A0A0F5FEZ4-F1
#
_entry.id   AF-A0A0F5FEZ4-F1
#
_cell.length_a   1.000
_cell.length_b   1.000
_cell.length_c   1.000
_cell.angle_alpha   90.00
_cell.angle_beta   90.00
_cell.angle_gamma   90.00
#
_symmetry.space_group_name_H-M   'P 1'
#
loop_
_entity.id
_entity.type
_entity.pdbx_description
1 polymer ?
#
loop_
_entity_poly.entity_id
_entity_poly.type
_entity_poly.pdbx_seq_one_letter_code
_entity_poly.pdbx_strand_id
1 'polypeptide(L)'
;MAADSEGWGMGLQFEVVDLRTDLICASEMVEGAASPEEAARRVLGIDVFRSGKRQDLVARVYWQRRGEPKNMVRLYSRPYFQ
;
A
#
# COMPACT_ATOMS: atom_id res chain seq x y z
N MET A 1 -32.44 -18.52 8.77
CA MET A 1 -31.53 -17.78 9.67
C MET A 1 -30.43 -17.21 8.80
N ALA A 2 -30.29 -15.89 8.81
CA ALA A 2 -29.42 -15.14 7.92
C ALA A 2 -27.95 -15.52 8.14
N ALA A 3 -27.20 -15.55 7.04
CA ALA A 3 -25.78 -15.79 7.03
C ALA A 3 -25.04 -14.57 7.57
N ASP A 4 -24.73 -14.56 8.86
CA ASP A 4 -23.73 -13.64 9.41
C ASP A 4 -22.35 -14.20 9.13
N SER A 5 -21.91 -13.95 7.90
CA SER A 5 -20.52 -14.03 7.49
C SER A 5 -19.80 -12.79 8.04
N GLU A 6 -19.78 -12.63 9.36
CA GLU A 6 -18.92 -11.63 10.01
C GLU A 6 -17.50 -12.18 10.01
N GLY A 7 -16.90 -12.20 8.81
CA GLY A 7 -15.47 -12.34 8.68
C GLY A 7 -14.85 -11.22 9.49
N TRP A 8 -14.18 -11.57 10.58
CA TRP A 8 -13.31 -10.66 11.31
C TRP A 8 -12.18 -10.23 10.37
N GLY A 9 -12.46 -9.25 9.51
CA GLY A 9 -11.48 -8.44 8.78
C GLY A 9 -10.72 -7.52 9.73
N MET A 10 -10.38 -8.01 10.92
CA MET A 10 -9.57 -7.31 11.92
C MET A 10 -8.11 -7.67 11.65
N GLY A 11 -7.28 -6.79 11.13
CA GLY A 11 -7.52 -5.39 10.83
C GLY A 11 -6.20 -4.86 10.32
N LEU A 12 -5.90 -5.14 9.05
CA LEU A 12 -4.74 -4.62 8.38
C LEU A 12 -5.24 -3.80 7.21
N GLN A 13 -5.39 -2.50 7.47
CA GLN A 13 -5.79 -1.53 6.47
C GLN A 13 -4.53 -0.86 5.94
N PHE A 14 -4.47 -0.70 4.62
CA PHE A 14 -3.36 -0.02 3.95
C PHE A 14 -3.87 1.28 3.35
N GLU A 15 -3.14 2.36 3.56
CA GLU A 15 -3.33 3.62 2.86
C GLU A 15 -2.17 3.78 1.88
N VAL A 16 -2.47 3.69 0.59
CA VAL A 16 -1.48 3.83 -0.48
C VAL A 16 -1.49 5.26 -0.97
N VAL A 17 -0.37 5.96 -0.85
CA VAL A 17 -0.17 7.30 -1.39
C VAL A 17 0.66 7.22 -2.66
N ASP A 18 0.06 7.58 -3.81
CA ASP A 18 0.77 7.68 -5.09
C ASP A 18 1.63 8.94 -5.12
N LEU A 19 2.93 8.77 -5.34
CA LEU A 19 3.93 9.84 -5.41
C LEU A 19 4.40 10.13 -6.85
N ARG A 20 3.81 9.49 -7.85
CA ARG A 20 4.15 9.71 -9.28
C ARG A 20 3.55 10.99 -9.86
N THR A 21 2.63 11.64 -9.14
CA THR A 21 1.93 12.85 -9.56
C THR A 21 2.22 14.01 -8.62
N ASP A 22 2.50 15.19 -9.18
CA ASP A 22 2.86 16.41 -8.43
C ASP A 22 1.65 17.25 -7.99
N LEU A 23 0.43 16.90 -8.45
CA LEU A 23 -0.73 17.78 -8.32
C LEU A 23 -1.54 17.51 -7.05
N ILE A 24 -1.78 16.24 -6.71
CA ILE A 24 -2.48 15.79 -5.50
C ILE A 24 -1.96 14.39 -5.20
N CYS A 25 -1.33 14.17 -4.05
CA CYS A 25 -1.00 12.82 -3.58
C CYS A 25 -2.31 12.07 -3.30
N ALA A 26 -2.88 11.42 -4.31
CA ALA A 26 -4.07 10.60 -4.14
C ALA A 26 -3.72 9.46 -3.16
N SER A 27 -4.45 9.41 -2.05
CA SER A 27 -4.39 8.28 -1.13
C SER A 27 -5.61 7.39 -1.33
N GLU A 28 -5.37 6.08 -1.40
CA GLU A 28 -6.42 5.08 -1.54
C GLU A 28 -6.33 4.07 -0.40
N MET A 29 -7.48 3.77 0.20
CA MET A 29 -7.59 2.80 1.28
C MET A 29 -7.84 1.41 0.70
N VAL A 30 -6.95 0.47 1.01
CA VAL A 30 -6.98 -0.90 0.54
C VAL A 30 -7.17 -1.85 1.71
N GLU A 31 -8.23 -2.64 1.64
CA GLU A 31 -8.54 -3.71 2.58
C GLU A 31 -8.27 -5.08 1.95
N GLY A 32 -7.99 -6.09 2.78
CA GLY A 32 -7.78 -7.47 2.31
C GLY A 32 -6.53 -7.67 1.45
N ALA A 33 -5.54 -6.78 1.55
CA ALA A 33 -4.20 -7.04 1.02
C ALA A 33 -3.36 -7.81 2.07
N ALA A 34 -2.51 -8.72 1.61
CA ALA A 34 -1.61 -9.47 2.48
C ALA A 34 -0.32 -8.69 2.80
N SER A 35 0.00 -7.64 2.03
CA SER A 35 1.21 -6.83 2.21
C SER A 35 1.06 -5.41 1.66
N PRO A 36 1.90 -4.45 2.11
CA PRO A 36 1.99 -3.12 1.51
C PRO A 36 2.27 -3.13 0.00
N GLU A 37 3.10 -4.07 -0.45
CA GLU A 37 3.45 -4.25 -1.87
C GLU A 37 2.23 -4.66 -2.70
N GLU A 38 1.43 -5.59 -2.17
CA GLU A 38 0.19 -6.00 -2.82
C GLU A 38 -0.81 -4.85 -2.87
N ALA A 39 -0.97 -4.11 -1.77
CA ALA A 39 -1.86 -2.94 -1.72
C ALA A 39 -1.46 -1.89 -2.76
N ALA A 40 -0.18 -1.54 -2.81
CA ALA A 40 0.33 -0.59 -3.80
C ALA A 40 0.21 -1.11 -5.23
N ARG A 41 0.43 -2.41 -5.49
CA ARG A 41 0.23 -2.99 -6.83
C ARG A 41 -1.23 -2.88 -7.30
N ARG A 42 -2.21 -3.09 -6.40
CA ARG A 42 -3.64 -2.97 -6.73
C ARG A 42 -4.03 -1.53 -7.11
N VAL A 43 -3.49 -0.53 -6.41
CA VAL A 43 -3.76 0.89 -6.65
C VAL A 43 -2.98 1.43 -7.86
N LEU A 44 -1.67 1.18 -7.90
CA LEU A 44 -0.77 1.80 -8.88
C LEU A 44 -0.70 1.06 -10.23
N GLY A 45 -1.12 -0.21 -10.25
CA GLY A 45 -1.06 -1.09 -11.43
C GLY A 45 0.35 -1.53 -11.83
N ILE A 46 1.35 -1.38 -10.96
CA ILE A 46 2.75 -1.71 -11.23
C ILE A 46 3.37 -2.52 -10.08
N ASP A 47 4.42 -3.30 -10.39
CA ASP A 47 5.23 -3.96 -9.38
C ASP A 47 6.10 -2.94 -8.63
N VAL A 48 6.18 -3.11 -7.32
CA VAL A 48 6.89 -2.21 -6.42
C VAL A 48 7.70 -2.98 -5.37
N PHE A 49 8.77 -2.35 -4.89
CA PHE A 49 9.79 -3.00 -4.07
C PHE A 49 10.16 -2.10 -2.88
N ARG A 50 10.58 -2.67 -1.75
CA ARG A 50 11.02 -1.90 -0.56
C ARG A 50 12.42 -1.32 -0.67
N SER A 51 13.20 -1.76 -1.64
CA SER A 51 14.56 -1.30 -1.92
C SER A 51 14.60 -0.59 -3.27
N GLY A 52 15.17 0.61 -3.31
CA GLY A 52 15.35 1.38 -4.53
C GLY A 52 16.11 2.67 -4.29
N LYS A 53 16.34 3.44 -5.36
CA LYS A 53 16.94 4.77 -5.25
C LYS A 53 15.85 5.81 -5.06
N ARG A 54 16.19 6.98 -4.50
CA ARG A 54 15.23 8.07 -4.27
C ARG A 54 14.46 8.46 -5.54
N GLN A 55 15.10 8.42 -6.70
CA GLN A 55 14.49 8.72 -8.00
C GLN A 55 13.41 7.72 -8.42
N ASP A 56 13.44 6.49 -7.89
CA ASP A 56 12.50 5.43 -8.24
C ASP A 56 11.32 5.35 -7.25
N LEU A 57 11.23 6.28 -6.28
CA LEU A 57 10.17 6.29 -5.26
C LEU A 57 8.82 6.59 -5.89
N VAL A 58 7.88 5.64 -5.81
CA VAL A 58 6.56 5.75 -6.45
C VAL A 58 5.40 5.73 -5.45
N ALA A 59 5.60 5.19 -4.25
CA ALA A 59 4.55 5.18 -3.23
C ALA A 59 5.06 5.25 -1.80
N ARG A 60 4.20 5.75 -0.92
CA ARG A 60 4.25 5.49 0.52
C ARG A 60 3.02 4.69 0.88
N VAL A 61 3.21 3.59 1.60
CA VAL A 61 2.09 2.80 2.09
C VAL A 61 2.10 2.86 3.60
N TYR A 62 1.06 3.45 4.15
CA TYR A 62 0.81 3.39 5.57
C TYR A 62 -0.02 2.17 5.89
N TRP A 63 0.23 1.56 7.04
CA TRP A 63 -0.57 0.45 7.52
C TRP A 63 -0.63 0.47 9.03
N GLN A 64 -1.75 0.03 9.57
CA GLN A 64 -1.95 -0.02 11.01
C GLN A 64 -2.72 -1.29 11.36
N ARG A 65 -2.22 -2.00 12.37
CA ARG A 65 -3.01 -3.01 13.06
C ARG A 65 -3.76 -2.38 14.22
N ARG A 66 -4.96 -2.86 14.51
CA ARG A 66 -5.75 -2.35 15.65
C ARG A 66 -4.94 -2.47 16.94
N GLY A 67 -4.67 -1.35 17.60
CA GLY A 67 -3.88 -1.29 18.83
C GLY A 67 -2.36 -1.17 18.63
N GLU A 68 -1.86 -1.21 17.39
CA GLU A 68 -0.46 -0.97 17.05
C GLU A 68 -0.26 0.45 16.46
N PRO A 69 0.95 1.03 16.56
CA PRO A 69 1.26 2.28 15.90
C PRO A 69 1.15 2.16 14.38
N LYS A 70 0.72 3.25 13.72
CA LYS A 70 0.69 3.35 12.26
C LYS A 70 2.13 3.30 11.73
N ASN A 71 2.41 2.30 10.89
CA ASN A 71 3.68 2.12 10.21
C ASN A 71 3.60 2.68 8.79
N MET A 72 4.76 2.98 8.20
CA MET A 72 4.87 3.45 6.81
C MET A 72 6.05 2.77 6.13
N VAL A 73 5.84 2.31 4.91
CA VAL A 73 6.90 1.79 4.04
C VAL A 73 6.97 2.58 2.75
N ARG A 74 8.20 2.79 2.27
CA ARG A 74 8.46 3.39 0.96
C ARG A 74 8.57 2.29 -0.07
N LEU A 75 7.91 2.50 -1.20
CA LEU A 75 7.88 1.57 -2.30
C LEU A 75 8.41 2.23 -3.56
N TYR A 76 9.29 1.51 -4.23
CA TYR A 76 10.06 1.96 -5.36
C TYR A 76 9.66 1.14 -6.59
N SER A 77 9.61 1.78 -7.75
CA SER A 77 9.66 1.05 -9.01
C SER A 77 11.04 0.40 -9.11
N ARG A 78 11.11 -0.86 -9.56
CA ARG A 78 12.43 -1.47 -9.82
C ARG A 78 13.04 -0.70 -10.99
N PRO A 79 14.28 -0.19 -10.89
CA PRO A 79 14.95 0.27 -12.08
C PRO A 79 15.06 -0.96 -12.99
N TYR A 80 14.37 -0.92 -14.13
CA TYR A 80 14.69 -1.83 -15.22
C TYR A 80 16.19 -1.70 -15.44
N PHE A 81 16.88 -2.84 -15.38
CA PHE A 81 18.32 -2.96 -15.58
C PHE A 81 18.77 -2.01 -16.71
N GLN A 82 19.69 -1.09 -16.38
CA GLN A 82 20.50 -0.38 -17.37
C GLN A 82 21.67 -1.26 -17.78
#